data_AF-A0A0C7MJY3-F1
#
_entry.id   AF-A0A0C7MJY3-F1
#
_cell.length_a   1.000
_cell.length_b   1.000
_cell.length_c   1.000
_cell.angle_alpha   90.00
_cell.angle_beta   90.00
_cell.angle_gamma   90.00
#
_symmetry.space_group_name_H-M   'P 1'
#
loop_
_entity.id
_entity.type
_entity.pdbx_description
1 polymer ?
#
loop_
_entity_poly.entity_id
_entity_poly.type
_entity_poly.pdbx_seq_one_letter_code
_entity_poly.pdbx_strand_id
1 'polypeptide(L)'
;MSRNPAAGLENTLFQLKFTSKQLAKQAQKAAKEEKQEANKLKKALNESEEIARLYASNSVRKRNERLQLLKLASRVDSVASRVQTAVTMRQVSGSMAQVCRGMDKALQSMNLQQITMIMDKFEQQFEDLDTSVNVYEDMGANSDAVVVDNDRVDELMNKVADENGLELKQSAALQDVTEVPTKTDTVSDEKEQKLAQRLKALRG
;
A
#
# COMPACT_ATOMS: atom_id res chain seq x y z
N MET A 1 -8.87 -35.46 -17.23
CA MET A 1 -8.71 -34.82 -15.90
C MET A 1 -8.80 -33.31 -16.09
N SER A 2 -9.99 -32.73 -15.89
CA SER A 2 -10.20 -31.29 -16.00
C SER A 2 -9.62 -30.62 -14.75
N ARG A 3 -8.44 -29.98 -14.86
CA ARG A 3 -7.91 -29.11 -13.80
C ARG A 3 -8.85 -27.92 -13.71
N ASN A 4 -9.62 -27.83 -12.64
CA ASN A 4 -10.51 -26.70 -12.39
C ASN A 4 -9.68 -25.40 -12.35
N PRO A 5 -9.81 -24.49 -13.33
CA PRO A 5 -8.97 -23.30 -13.41
C PRO A 5 -9.24 -22.31 -12.26
N ALA A 6 -10.39 -22.44 -11.58
CA ALA A 6 -10.72 -21.65 -10.39
C ALA A 6 -9.79 -22.00 -9.20
N ALA A 7 -9.60 -23.29 -8.92
CA ALA A 7 -8.67 -23.76 -7.88
C ALA A 7 -7.21 -23.41 -8.22
N GLY A 8 -6.88 -23.27 -9.51
CA GLY A 8 -5.58 -22.79 -9.97
C GLY A 8 -5.33 -21.33 -9.58
N LEU A 9 -6.27 -20.43 -9.88
CA LEU A 9 -6.15 -19.01 -9.59
C LEU A 9 -6.12 -18.71 -8.08
N GLU A 10 -6.96 -19.37 -7.29
CA GLU A 10 -6.96 -19.23 -5.82
C GLU A 10 -5.64 -19.73 -5.20
N ASN A 11 -5.10 -20.85 -5.69
CA ASN A 11 -3.79 -21.35 -5.24
C ASN A 11 -2.65 -20.42 -5.66
N THR A 12 -2.69 -19.88 -6.89
CA THR A 12 -1.72 -18.87 -7.34
C THR A 12 -1.80 -17.60 -6.49
N LEU A 13 -2.99 -17.13 -6.18
CA LEU A 13 -3.22 -15.99 -5.29
C LEU A 13 -2.62 -16.22 -3.90
N PHE A 14 -2.87 -17.40 -3.32
CA PHE A 14 -2.27 -17.79 -2.04
C PHE A 14 -0.74 -17.79 -2.11
N GLN A 15 -0.16 -18.41 -3.13
CA GLN A 15 1.29 -18.43 -3.33
C GLN A 15 1.86 -17.02 -3.49
N LEU A 16 1.22 -16.14 -4.28
CA LEU A 16 1.66 -14.76 -4.46
C LEU A 16 1.63 -13.97 -3.15
N LYS A 17 0.54 -14.07 -2.37
CA LYS A 17 0.45 -13.44 -1.04
C LYS A 17 1.50 -13.99 -0.08
N PHE A 18 1.73 -15.30 -0.09
CA PHE A 18 2.74 -15.94 0.74
C PHE A 18 4.15 -15.46 0.37
N THR A 19 4.49 -15.44 -0.92
CA THR A 19 5.78 -14.96 -1.43
C THR A 19 5.99 -13.47 -1.14
N SER A 20 4.98 -12.61 -1.34
CA SER A 20 5.02 -11.19 -0.95
C SER A 20 5.42 -11.03 0.52
N LYS A 21 4.75 -11.75 1.43
CA LYS A 21 5.03 -11.72 2.86
C LYS A 21 6.41 -12.30 3.22
N GLN A 22 6.83 -13.34 2.52
CA GLN A 22 8.16 -13.94 2.70
C GLN A 22 9.26 -12.96 2.30
N LEU A 23 9.10 -12.26 1.17
CA LEU A 23 10.04 -11.23 0.70
C LEU A 23 10.08 -10.04 1.67
N ALA A 24 8.94 -9.58 2.17
CA ALA A 24 8.87 -8.53 3.19
C ALA A 24 9.62 -8.93 4.48
N LYS A 25 9.47 -10.19 4.92
CA LYS A 25 10.19 -10.73 6.08
C LYS A 25 11.71 -10.81 5.83
N GLN A 26 12.13 -11.20 4.62
CA GLN A 26 13.54 -11.19 4.24
C GLN A 26 14.10 -9.76 4.21
N ALA A 27 13.34 -8.77 3.72
CA ALA A 27 13.73 -7.37 3.75
C ALA A 27 13.89 -6.85 5.20
N GLN A 28 12.99 -7.25 6.11
CA GLN A 28 13.13 -6.94 7.53
C GLN A 28 14.38 -7.59 8.16
N LYS A 29 14.73 -8.81 7.75
CA LYS A 29 15.97 -9.46 8.19
C LYS A 29 17.19 -8.68 7.70
N ALA A 30 17.22 -8.29 6.42
CA ALA A 30 18.27 -7.44 5.86
C ALA A 30 18.38 -6.09 6.59
N ALA A 31 17.27 -5.48 7.02
CA ALA A 31 17.28 -4.27 7.84
C ALA A 31 17.94 -4.47 9.21
N LYS A 32 17.73 -5.63 9.85
CA LYS A 32 18.38 -5.95 11.13
C LYS A 32 19.88 -6.16 10.95
N GLU A 33 20.28 -6.87 9.90
CA GLU A 33 21.68 -7.07 9.53
C GLU A 33 22.36 -5.73 9.19
N GLU A 34 21.71 -4.85 8.41
CA GLU A 34 22.16 -3.49 8.11
C GLU A 34 22.46 -2.70 9.40
N LYS A 35 21.54 -2.72 10.38
CA LYS A 35 21.75 -2.05 11.68
C LYS A 35 22.90 -2.66 12.48
N GLN A 36 23.07 -3.98 12.44
CA GLN A 36 24.17 -4.65 13.12
C GLN A 36 25.53 -4.25 12.52
N GLU A 37 25.66 -4.24 11.20
CA GLU A 37 26.87 -3.81 10.49
C GLU A 37 27.14 -2.32 10.71
N ALA A 38 26.11 -1.48 10.76
CA ALA A 38 26.25 -0.06 11.11
C ALA A 38 26.74 0.15 12.56
N ASN A 39 26.30 -0.69 13.50
CA ASN A 39 26.80 -0.65 14.87
C ASN A 39 28.25 -1.15 14.99
N LYS A 40 28.63 -2.15 14.20
CA LYS A 40 30.03 -2.61 14.11
C LYS A 40 30.93 -1.54 13.48
N LEU A 41 30.45 -0.86 12.44
CA LEU A 41 31.13 0.29 11.83
C LEU A 41 31.44 1.37 12.86
N LYS A 42 30.47 1.76 13.71
CA LYS A 42 30.68 2.76 14.76
C LYS A 42 31.79 2.38 15.75
N LYS A 43 31.95 1.08 16.02
CA LYS A 43 33.01 0.57 16.91
C LYS A 43 34.37 0.51 16.20
N ALA A 44 34.39 -0.02 14.98
CA ALA A 44 35.60 -0.19 14.18
C ALA A 44 36.23 1.14 13.72
N LEU A 45 35.45 2.22 13.69
CA LEU A 45 35.91 3.57 13.33
C LEU A 45 37.05 4.06 14.23
N ASN A 46 37.11 3.58 15.47
CA ASN A 46 38.14 3.95 16.45
C ASN A 46 39.36 3.02 16.46
N GLU A 47 39.28 1.86 15.81
CA GLU A 47 40.34 0.82 15.85
C GLU A 47 41.14 0.76 14.54
N SER A 48 40.47 0.69 13.38
CA SER A 48 41.15 0.58 12.09
C SER A 48 40.26 1.03 10.94
N GLU A 49 40.79 1.94 10.13
CA GLU A 49 40.09 2.53 8.98
C GLU A 49 39.73 1.48 7.91
N GLU A 50 40.57 0.46 7.73
CA GLU A 50 40.34 -0.60 6.74
C GLU A 50 39.16 -1.50 7.13
N ILE A 51 39.06 -1.84 8.41
CA ILE A 51 37.94 -2.62 8.97
C ILE A 51 36.65 -1.81 8.94
N ALA A 52 36.71 -0.51 9.22
CA ALA A 52 35.57 0.40 9.09
C ALA A 52 35.04 0.46 7.65
N ARG A 53 35.91 0.58 6.63
CA ARG A 53 35.47 0.56 5.22
C ARG A 53 34.77 -0.75 4.84
N LEU A 54 35.24 -1.88 5.34
CA LEU A 54 34.59 -3.18 5.11
C LEU A 54 33.17 -3.22 5.69
N TYR A 55 32.98 -2.80 6.94
CA TYR A 55 31.65 -2.75 7.57
C TYR A 55 30.71 -1.74 6.90
N ALA A 56 31.24 -0.59 6.45
CA ALA A 56 30.46 0.38 5.69
C ALA A 56 29.97 -0.20 4.34
N SER A 57 30.86 -0.87 3.60
CA SER A 57 30.51 -1.53 2.33
C SER A 57 29.44 -2.61 2.52
N ASN A 58 29.58 -3.44 3.57
CA ASN A 58 28.59 -4.46 3.91
C ASN A 58 27.23 -3.85 4.28
N SER A 59 27.22 -2.75 5.03
CA SER A 59 25.99 -2.02 5.39
C SER A 59 25.27 -1.48 4.15
N VAL A 60 25.99 -0.82 3.23
CA VAL A 60 25.42 -0.31 1.97
C VAL A 60 24.88 -1.45 1.12
N ARG A 61 25.61 -2.58 1.03
CA ARG A 61 25.15 -3.77 0.30
C ARG A 61 23.83 -4.28 0.88
N LYS A 62 23.72 -4.40 2.21
CA LYS A 62 22.49 -4.86 2.90
C LYS A 62 21.33 -3.89 2.76
N ARG A 63 21.58 -2.59 2.76
CA ARG A 63 20.58 -1.56 2.46
C ARG A 63 20.02 -1.69 1.05
N ASN A 64 20.89 -1.89 0.06
CA ASN A 64 20.48 -2.05 -1.34
C ASN A 64 19.69 -3.36 -1.54
N GLU A 65 20.12 -4.45 -0.92
CA GLU A 65 19.40 -5.73 -0.88
C GLU A 65 17.99 -5.54 -0.29
N ARG A 66 17.87 -4.86 0.86
CA ARG A 66 16.59 -4.53 1.49
C ARG A 66 15.67 -3.76 0.54
N LEU A 67 16.18 -2.73 -0.11
CA LEU A 67 15.41 -1.88 -1.01
C LEU A 67 14.91 -2.66 -2.23
N GLN A 68 15.74 -3.54 -2.80
CA GLN A 68 15.35 -4.41 -3.91
C GLN A 68 14.30 -5.43 -3.49
N LEU A 69 14.44 -6.04 -2.31
CA LEU A 69 13.44 -6.97 -1.76
C LEU A 69 12.09 -6.29 -1.50
N LEU A 70 12.09 -5.07 -0.96
CA LEU A 70 10.85 -4.29 -0.74
C LEU A 70 10.17 -3.94 -2.07
N LYS A 71 10.94 -3.50 -3.07
CA LYS A 71 10.40 -3.23 -4.41
C LYS A 71 9.77 -4.47 -5.02
N LEU A 72 10.43 -5.63 -4.90
CA LEU A 72 9.89 -6.89 -5.41
C LEU A 72 8.64 -7.32 -4.64
N ALA A 73 8.66 -7.24 -3.31
CA ALA A 73 7.50 -7.57 -2.47
C ALA A 73 6.29 -6.71 -2.84
N SER A 74 6.46 -5.38 -2.95
CA SER A 74 5.39 -4.45 -3.34
C SER A 74 4.82 -4.76 -4.73
N ARG A 75 5.68 -5.09 -5.71
CA ARG A 75 5.22 -5.50 -7.05
C ARG A 75 4.41 -6.80 -7.01
N VAL A 76 4.88 -7.80 -6.26
CA VAL A 76 4.16 -9.08 -6.11
C VAL A 76 2.83 -8.86 -5.39
N ASP A 77 2.79 -8.01 -4.37
CA ASP A 77 1.57 -7.66 -3.64
C ASP A 77 0.53 -6.96 -4.51
N SER A 78 0.98 -6.02 -5.36
CA SER A 78 0.11 -5.35 -6.34
C SER A 78 -0.50 -6.36 -7.32
N VAL A 79 0.30 -7.29 -7.84
CA VAL A 79 -0.21 -8.36 -8.72
C VAL A 79 -1.17 -9.28 -7.97
N ALA A 80 -0.86 -9.64 -6.72
CA ALA A 80 -1.75 -10.45 -5.88
C ALA A 80 -3.10 -9.76 -5.64
N SER A 81 -3.11 -8.43 -5.43
CA SER A 81 -4.34 -7.64 -5.28
C SER A 81 -5.20 -7.69 -6.53
N ARG A 82 -4.62 -7.50 -7.73
CA ARG A 82 -5.35 -7.63 -9.00
C ARG A 82 -5.92 -9.04 -9.21
N VAL A 83 -5.15 -10.07 -8.87
CA VAL A 83 -5.61 -11.46 -8.94
C VAL A 83 -6.74 -11.71 -7.94
N GLN A 84 -6.68 -11.13 -6.74
CA GLN A 84 -7.77 -11.20 -5.75
C GLN A 84 -9.07 -10.63 -6.32
N THR A 85 -9.02 -9.44 -6.93
CA THR A 85 -10.19 -8.83 -7.58
C THR A 85 -10.73 -9.73 -8.68
N ALA A 86 -9.87 -10.29 -9.54
CA ALA A 86 -10.29 -11.19 -10.60
C ALA A 86 -10.94 -12.48 -10.06
N VAL A 87 -10.42 -13.04 -8.96
CA VAL A 87 -11.01 -14.21 -8.29
C VAL A 87 -12.39 -13.86 -7.72
N THR A 88 -12.52 -12.73 -7.02
CA THR A 88 -13.79 -12.27 -6.46
C THR A 88 -14.83 -12.01 -7.54
N MET A 89 -14.49 -11.25 -8.59
CA MET A 89 -15.41 -11.00 -9.71
C MET A 89 -15.84 -12.28 -10.42
N ARG A 90 -14.94 -13.25 -10.55
CA ARG A 90 -15.27 -14.56 -11.11
C ARG A 90 -16.25 -15.33 -10.22
N GLN A 91 -16.06 -15.31 -8.90
CA GLN A 91 -16.99 -15.95 -7.97
C GLN A 91 -18.38 -15.33 -8.07
N VAL A 92 -18.47 -13.99 -8.09
CA VAL A 92 -19.75 -13.28 -8.24
C VAL A 92 -20.40 -13.59 -9.59
N SER A 93 -19.64 -13.57 -10.69
CA SER A 93 -20.15 -13.97 -12.01
C SER A 93 -20.70 -15.40 -12.03
N GLY A 94 -20.04 -16.32 -11.32
CA GLY A 94 -20.50 -17.70 -11.16
C GLY A 94 -21.82 -17.80 -10.39
N SER A 95 -21.94 -17.07 -9.28
CA SER A 95 -23.18 -16.99 -8.49
C SER A 95 -24.33 -16.40 -9.32
N MET A 96 -24.08 -15.31 -10.04
CA MET A 96 -25.08 -14.66 -10.90
C MET A 96 -25.57 -15.59 -12.01
N ALA A 97 -24.65 -16.32 -12.66
CA ALA A 97 -25.01 -17.32 -13.66
C ALA A 97 -25.87 -18.46 -13.09
N GLN A 98 -25.64 -18.85 -11.83
CA GLN A 98 -26.47 -19.85 -11.14
C GLN A 98 -27.86 -19.30 -10.81
N VAL A 99 -27.98 -18.04 -10.38
CA VAL A 99 -29.26 -17.37 -10.13
C VAL A 99 -30.06 -17.22 -11.42
N CYS A 100 -29.44 -16.78 -12.52
CA CYS A 100 -30.11 -16.68 -13.83
C CYS A 100 -30.64 -18.04 -14.29
N ARG A 101 -29.86 -19.12 -14.18
CA ARG A 101 -30.32 -20.48 -14.50
C ARG A 101 -31.46 -20.94 -13.59
N GLY A 102 -31.43 -20.57 -12.31
CA GLY A 102 -32.52 -20.83 -11.37
C GLY A 102 -33.80 -20.14 -11.83
N MET A 103 -33.69 -18.86 -12.22
CA MET A 103 -34.81 -18.05 -12.68
C MET A 103 -35.42 -18.62 -13.96
N ASP A 104 -34.60 -19.01 -14.95
CA ASP A 104 -35.06 -19.66 -16.18
C ASP A 104 -35.88 -20.93 -15.88
N LYS A 105 -35.42 -21.75 -14.93
CA LYS A 105 -36.12 -22.98 -14.52
C LYS A 105 -37.44 -22.70 -13.78
N ALA A 106 -37.45 -21.67 -12.92
CA ALA A 106 -38.67 -21.27 -12.22
C ALA A 106 -39.71 -20.68 -13.17
N LEU A 107 -39.28 -19.86 -14.15
CA LEU A 107 -40.12 -19.30 -15.21
C LEU A 107 -40.75 -20.41 -16.08
N GLN A 108 -40.01 -21.47 -16.41
CA GLN A 108 -40.54 -22.62 -17.14
C GLN A 108 -41.62 -23.39 -16.36
N SER A 109 -41.51 -23.45 -15.04
CA SER A 109 -42.50 -24.13 -14.18
C SER A 109 -43.68 -23.24 -13.77
N MET A 110 -43.66 -21.95 -14.14
CA MET A 110 -44.65 -20.92 -13.75
C MET A 110 -44.93 -20.86 -12.24
N ASN A 111 -43.98 -21.31 -11.41
CA ASN A 111 -44.15 -21.40 -9.97
C ASN A 111 -43.82 -20.04 -9.33
N LEU A 112 -44.86 -19.28 -9.02
CA LEU A 112 -44.76 -17.93 -8.42
C LEU A 112 -43.95 -17.91 -7.11
N GLN A 113 -44.07 -18.93 -6.25
CA GLN A 113 -43.29 -18.99 -5.01
C GLN A 113 -41.78 -19.19 -5.26
N GLN A 114 -41.42 -20.00 -6.26
CA GLN A 114 -40.02 -20.17 -6.62
C GLN A 114 -39.46 -18.92 -7.31
N ILE A 115 -40.26 -18.22 -8.09
CA ILE A 115 -39.87 -16.94 -8.70
C ILE A 115 -39.57 -15.91 -7.61
N THR A 116 -40.44 -15.74 -6.60
CA THR A 116 -40.19 -14.82 -5.48
C THR A 116 -38.90 -15.16 -4.73
N MET A 117 -38.68 -16.45 -4.40
CA MET A 117 -37.47 -16.88 -3.70
C MET A 117 -36.18 -16.64 -4.50
N ILE A 118 -36.25 -16.72 -5.83
CA ILE A 118 -35.08 -16.49 -6.69
C ILE A 118 -34.85 -14.99 -6.89
N MET A 119 -35.90 -14.17 -6.90
CA MET A 119 -35.77 -12.71 -6.91
C MET A 119 -35.14 -12.19 -5.62
N ASP A 120 -35.54 -12.71 -4.45
CA ASP A 120 -34.90 -12.34 -3.18
C ASP A 120 -33.39 -12.69 -3.18
N LYS A 121 -33.03 -13.84 -3.77
CA LYS A 121 -31.62 -14.24 -3.94
C LYS A 121 -30.89 -13.38 -4.97
N PHE A 122 -31.57 -12.96 -6.03
CA PHE A 122 -31.00 -12.05 -7.03
C PHE A 122 -30.69 -10.70 -6.41
N GLU A 123 -31.60 -10.15 -5.61
CA GLU A 123 -31.42 -8.87 -4.90
C GLU A 123 -30.24 -8.94 -3.93
N GLN A 124 -30.14 -10.01 -3.13
CA GLN A 124 -28.97 -10.24 -2.26
C GLN A 124 -27.65 -10.35 -3.04
N GLN A 125 -27.61 -11.13 -4.12
CA GLN A 125 -26.39 -11.27 -4.93
C GLN A 125 -26.01 -9.98 -5.67
N PHE A 126 -27.00 -9.14 -6.00
CA PHE A 126 -26.79 -7.84 -6.64
C PHE A 126 -26.31 -6.79 -5.64
N GLU A 127 -26.84 -6.76 -4.42
CA GLU A 127 -26.35 -5.90 -3.33
C GLU A 127 -24.91 -6.27 -2.92
N ASP A 128 -24.60 -7.57 -2.86
CA ASP A 128 -23.23 -8.06 -2.63
C ASP A 128 -22.28 -7.63 -3.77
N LEU A 129 -22.74 -7.72 -5.03
CA LEU A 129 -21.97 -7.25 -6.19
C LEU A 129 -21.72 -5.75 -6.09
N ASP A 130 -22.76 -4.94 -5.87
CA ASP A 130 -22.66 -3.48 -5.80
C ASP A 130 -21.73 -3.05 -4.67
N THR A 131 -21.86 -3.65 -3.49
CA THR A 131 -20.95 -3.39 -2.36
C THR A 131 -19.50 -3.77 -2.71
N SER A 132 -19.29 -4.92 -3.36
CA SER A 132 -17.94 -5.34 -3.75
C SER A 132 -17.33 -4.45 -4.83
N VAL A 133 -18.11 -4.07 -5.85
CA VAL A 133 -17.66 -3.20 -6.95
C VAL A 133 -17.38 -1.80 -6.42
N ASN A 134 -18.24 -1.22 -5.59
CA ASN A 134 -17.99 0.09 -4.99
C ASN A 134 -16.71 0.12 -4.14
N VAL A 135 -16.44 -0.93 -3.35
CA VAL A 135 -15.18 -1.03 -2.59
C VAL A 135 -13.98 -1.18 -3.54
N TYR A 136 -14.09 -1.96 -4.62
CA TYR A 136 -12.99 -2.15 -5.56
C TYR A 136 -12.79 -0.99 -6.54
N GLU A 137 -13.83 -0.23 -6.88
CA GLU A 137 -13.79 0.95 -7.75
C GLU A 137 -13.26 2.16 -6.97
N ASP A 138 -13.59 2.29 -5.69
CA ASP A 138 -12.97 3.29 -4.80
C ASP A 138 -11.47 3.00 -4.58
N MET A 139 -11.10 1.71 -4.51
CA MET A 139 -9.70 1.27 -4.53
C MET A 139 -9.06 1.39 -5.94
N GLY A 140 -9.86 1.22 -7.00
CA GLY A 140 -9.46 1.08 -8.41
C GLY A 140 -9.27 2.40 -9.15
N ALA A 141 -10.11 3.40 -8.89
CA ALA A 141 -9.94 4.79 -9.30
C ALA A 141 -8.65 5.40 -8.72
N ASN A 142 -8.16 4.83 -7.62
CA ASN A 142 -6.84 5.11 -7.05
C ASN A 142 -5.72 4.19 -7.60
N SER A 143 -6.06 3.06 -8.24
CA SER A 143 -5.11 2.03 -8.72
C SER A 143 -4.75 2.11 -10.21
N ASP A 144 -5.46 2.91 -11.02
CA ASP A 144 -5.02 3.28 -12.38
C ASP A 144 -3.75 4.19 -12.35
N ALA A 145 -3.28 4.53 -11.14
CA ALA A 145 -1.94 4.96 -10.79
C ALA A 145 -0.86 3.85 -10.98
N VAL A 146 -0.96 3.04 -12.04
CA VAL A 146 0.14 2.17 -12.49
C VAL A 146 1.31 3.01 -13.00
N VAL A 147 1.05 4.25 -13.38
CA VAL A 147 2.02 5.33 -13.26
C VAL A 147 1.93 5.83 -11.84
N VAL A 148 2.86 5.40 -10.99
CA VAL A 148 3.10 6.03 -9.69
C VAL A 148 3.33 7.51 -9.98
N ASP A 149 2.29 8.32 -9.81
CA ASP A 149 2.42 9.76 -9.95
C ASP A 149 3.37 10.21 -8.84
N ASN A 150 4.60 10.55 -9.21
CA ASN A 150 5.63 10.88 -8.24
C ASN A 150 5.15 12.04 -7.37
N ASP A 151 4.31 12.93 -7.90
CA ASP A 151 3.72 14.06 -7.18
C ASP A 151 2.81 13.60 -6.02
N ARG A 152 2.01 12.54 -6.22
CA ARG A 152 1.16 11.98 -5.14
C ARG A 152 1.98 11.23 -4.09
N VAL A 153 3.06 10.57 -4.49
CA VAL A 153 3.98 9.93 -3.56
C VAL A 153 4.73 10.97 -2.73
N ASP A 154 5.17 12.05 -3.36
CA ASP A 154 5.87 13.15 -2.71
C ASP A 154 4.92 13.94 -1.79
N GLU A 155 3.68 14.17 -2.19
CA GLU A 155 2.65 14.77 -1.33
C GLU A 155 2.36 13.88 -0.11
N LEU A 156 2.20 12.57 -0.30
CA LEU A 156 2.00 11.63 0.80
C LEU A 156 3.23 11.56 1.71
N MET A 157 4.43 11.57 1.14
CA MET A 157 5.69 11.59 1.89
C MET A 157 5.79 12.87 2.73
N ASN A 158 5.41 14.02 2.16
CA ASN A 158 5.39 15.30 2.87
C ASN A 158 4.35 15.30 4.00
N LYS A 159 3.12 14.81 3.76
CA LYS A 159 2.09 14.69 4.81
C LYS A 159 2.55 13.78 5.95
N VAL A 160 3.11 12.62 5.64
CA VAL A 160 3.63 11.68 6.65
C VAL A 160 4.86 12.25 7.36
N ALA A 161 5.70 13.02 6.67
CA ALA A 161 6.85 13.70 7.28
C ALA A 161 6.39 14.83 8.21
N ASP A 162 5.34 15.57 7.85
CA ASP A 162 4.73 16.60 8.69
C ASP A 162 4.07 15.99 9.93
N GLU A 163 3.33 14.89 9.77
CA GLU A 163 2.75 14.13 10.88
C GLU A 163 3.83 13.59 11.84
N ASN A 164 4.87 12.94 11.32
CA ASN A 164 5.98 12.46 12.14
C ASN A 164 6.78 13.62 12.76
N GLY A 165 6.93 14.74 12.05
CA GLY A 165 7.59 15.94 12.54
C GLY A 165 6.78 16.64 13.64
N LEU A 166 5.45 16.61 13.55
CA LEU A 166 4.52 17.07 14.58
C LEU A 166 4.54 16.14 15.79
N GLU A 167 4.56 14.81 15.60
CA GLU A 167 4.75 13.86 16.70
C GLU A 167 6.12 14.03 17.38
N LEU A 168 7.20 14.25 16.62
CA LEU A 168 8.53 14.50 17.20
C LEU A 168 8.56 15.83 17.97
N LYS A 169 7.91 16.88 17.46
CA LYS A 169 7.76 18.18 18.14
C LYS A 169 6.87 18.07 19.38
N GLN A 170 5.81 17.27 19.34
CA GLN A 170 4.92 17.01 20.47
C GLN A 170 5.61 16.15 21.54
N SER A 171 6.42 15.17 21.12
CA SER A 171 7.26 14.35 22.00
C SER A 171 8.39 15.16 22.63
N ALA A 172 9.03 16.05 21.86
CA ALA A 172 10.08 16.95 22.34
C ALA A 172 9.52 18.05 23.26
N ALA A 173 8.32 18.56 22.99
CA ALA A 173 7.61 19.51 23.86
C ALA A 173 7.19 18.88 25.21
N LEU A 174 7.15 17.55 25.30
CA LEU A 174 6.93 16.83 26.56
C LEU A 174 8.23 16.53 27.33
N GLN A 175 9.41 16.75 26.73
CA GLN A 175 10.68 16.29 27.29
C GLN A 175 11.75 17.37 27.49
N ASP A 176 11.49 18.63 27.17
CA ASP A 176 12.45 19.72 27.42
C ASP A 176 11.80 20.95 28.05
N VAL A 177 11.72 20.94 29.38
CA VAL A 177 11.80 22.18 30.18
C VAL A 177 13.27 22.38 30.52
N THR A 178 14.05 22.82 29.54
CA THR A 178 15.34 23.46 29.80
C THR A 178 15.68 24.42 28.66
N GLU A 179 15.57 25.71 28.98
CA GLU A 179 15.93 26.84 28.11
C GLU A 179 17.38 26.73 27.60
N VAL A 180 17.59 26.84 26.28
CA VAL A 180 18.65 27.69 25.67
C VAL A 180 18.21 28.12 24.25
N PRO A 181 18.29 29.41 23.87
CA PRO A 181 17.86 29.89 22.56
C PRO A 181 19.01 29.88 21.54
N THR A 182 18.81 29.31 20.34
CA THR A 182 19.58 29.75 19.17
C THR A 182 18.89 29.46 17.83
N LYS A 183 18.41 30.56 17.23
CA LYS A 183 18.35 30.91 15.79
C LYS A 183 17.89 29.82 14.81
N THR A 184 16.60 29.87 14.45
CA THR A 184 16.03 29.25 13.25
C THR A 184 15.84 30.26 12.13
N ASP A 185 16.09 29.76 10.92
CA ASP A 185 16.25 30.45 9.64
C ASP A 185 15.04 31.25 9.15
N THR A 186 15.34 32.47 8.70
CA THR A 186 14.44 33.51 8.17
C THR A 186 14.05 33.32 6.69
N VAL A 187 13.95 32.09 6.17
CA VAL A 187 13.81 31.86 4.71
C VAL A 187 12.35 31.63 4.27
N SER A 188 11.42 31.35 5.17
CA SER A 188 10.00 31.10 4.82
C SER A 188 9.19 32.39 4.64
N ASP A 189 9.42 33.39 5.50
CA ASP A 189 8.58 34.60 5.55
C ASP A 189 8.70 35.47 4.29
N GLU A 190 9.88 35.56 3.66
CA GLU A 190 10.06 36.40 2.47
C GLU A 190 9.31 35.86 1.25
N LYS A 191 9.15 34.53 1.15
CA LYS A 191 8.43 33.91 0.03
C LYS A 191 6.92 34.06 0.18
N GLU A 192 6.39 33.92 1.40
CA GLU A 192 4.97 34.16 1.69
C GLU A 192 4.61 35.63 1.51
N GLN A 193 5.46 36.57 1.95
CA GLN A 193 5.22 38.01 1.77
C GLN A 193 5.20 38.40 0.28
N LYS A 194 6.09 37.85 -0.55
CA LYS A 194 6.08 38.08 -2.00
C LYS A 194 4.84 37.51 -2.69
N LEU A 195 4.34 36.35 -2.23
CA LEU A 195 3.13 35.74 -2.78
C LEU A 195 1.87 36.53 -2.39
N ALA A 196 1.79 36.97 -1.13
CA ALA A 196 0.71 37.82 -0.63
C ALA A 196 0.64 39.17 -1.38
N GLN A 197 1.80 39.76 -1.69
CA GLN A 197 1.87 40.99 -2.45
C GLN A 197 1.45 40.82 -3.91
N ARG A 198 1.79 39.69 -4.56
CA ARG A 198 1.31 39.34 -5.91
C ARG A 198 -0.19 39.10 -5.96
N LEU A 199 -0.76 38.44 -4.96
CA LEU A 199 -2.21 38.21 -4.86
C LEU A 199 -3.00 39.49 -4.67
N LYS A 200 -2.43 40.46 -3.92
CA LYS A 200 -3.04 41.78 -3.74
C LYS A 200 -3.03 42.62 -5.02
N ALA A 201 -1.97 42.52 -5.82
CA ALA A 201 -1.85 43.21 -7.11
C ALA A 201 -2.74 42.64 -8.23
N LEU A 202 -3.27 41.42 -8.06
CA LEU A 202 -4.22 40.81 -9.00
C LEU A 202 -5.69 41.05 -8.63
N ARG A 203 -5.96 41.60 -7.43
CA ARG A 203 -7.29 41.87 -6.88
C ARG A 203 -7.63 43.37 -6.80
N GLY A 204 -6.71 44.24 -7.19
CA GLY A 204 -6.94 45.67 -7.41
C GLY A 204 -6.80 46.00 -8.88
#